data_AF-A0A1Y1JNS8-F1
#
_entry.id   AF-A0A1Y1JNS8-F1
#
_cell.length_a   1.000
_cell.length_b   1.000
_cell.length_c   1.000
_cell.angle_alpha   90.00
_cell.angle_beta   90.00
_cell.angle_gamma   90.00
#
_symmetry.space_group_name_H-M   'P 1'
#
loop_
_entity.id
_entity.type
_entity.pdbx_description
1 polymer ?
#
loop_
_entity_poly.entity_id
_entity_poly.type
_entity_poly.pdbx_seq_one_letter_code
_entity_poly.pdbx_strand_id
1 'polypeptide(L)'
;MEKNKVCLNNFNINDSNICYGYIDSFHEWEETVRKSANDKDDQYKGRCSSVKTHNSNDATLFNEDVCKKTMLFFREIRSTNEKKAEIIGCKHLFYWLYKKTMNPGGNYELTKRAYDAFKKIYKDYTEDVCTNREIDICENEMKKVDHMYDIYNCLYEIEHEGGCKDNTKNCISKFKLLRGNYEHYCKSNRNDDLCEEIILYTNKFKEKVENLNCGNSIYQMIFSYLMDDKRRHIVYAIFAGLLISLLLIHFFMFNPLGKHLLRELKKEINEFYDEDDEWDIYELSDMNRSASTDSVYNILYDSTNYTNEYGI
;
A
#
# COMPACT_ATOMS: atom_id res chain seq x y z
N MET A 1 -29.07 -10.53 -19.34
CA MET A 1 -28.85 -9.07 -19.19
C MET A 1 -27.53 -8.92 -18.46
N GLU A 2 -26.46 -8.65 -19.22
CA GLU A 2 -25.07 -8.96 -18.89
C GLU A 2 -24.32 -7.67 -18.51
N LYS A 3 -24.72 -7.06 -17.38
CA LYS A 3 -24.08 -5.87 -16.81
C LYS A 3 -23.88 -6.15 -15.33
N ASN A 4 -22.64 -6.45 -14.93
CA ASN A 4 -22.09 -6.38 -13.55
C ASN A 4 -20.67 -6.99 -13.44
N LYS A 5 -19.99 -7.30 -14.57
CA LYS A 5 -18.77 -8.11 -14.57
C LYS A 5 -17.45 -7.34 -14.42
N VAL A 6 -17.47 -6.02 -14.23
CA VAL A 6 -16.28 -5.18 -14.49
C VAL A 6 -15.43 -4.88 -13.26
N CYS A 7 -15.94 -4.94 -12.03
CA CYS A 7 -15.13 -4.55 -10.85
C CYS A 7 -14.67 -5.73 -9.97
N LEU A 8 -15.15 -6.96 -10.21
CA LEU A 8 -14.89 -8.10 -9.31
C LEU A 8 -13.56 -8.83 -9.56
N ASN A 9 -12.70 -8.40 -10.49
CA ASN A 9 -11.53 -9.20 -10.89
C ASN A 9 -10.25 -8.99 -10.05
N ASN A 10 -10.16 -7.96 -9.20
CA ASN A 10 -8.88 -7.60 -8.53
C ASN A 10 -8.82 -7.88 -7.02
N PHE A 11 -9.77 -8.62 -6.46
CA PHE A 11 -9.80 -8.92 -5.00
C PHE A 11 -9.52 -10.39 -4.76
N ASN A 12 -8.50 -10.70 -3.97
CA ASN A 12 -8.19 -12.06 -3.56
C ASN A 12 -9.15 -12.48 -2.43
N ILE A 13 -9.63 -13.73 -2.45
CA ILE A 13 -10.59 -14.20 -1.44
C ILE A 13 -9.93 -14.29 -0.05
N ASN A 14 -8.61 -14.45 -0.01
CA ASN A 14 -7.83 -14.41 1.24
C ASN A 14 -7.77 -13.01 1.89
N ASP A 15 -8.17 -11.95 1.16
CA ASP A 15 -8.27 -10.57 1.66
C ASP A 15 -9.66 -10.29 2.29
N SER A 16 -10.47 -11.34 2.55
CA SER A 16 -11.82 -11.19 3.13
C SER A 16 -11.82 -10.50 4.50
N ASN A 17 -10.68 -10.45 5.19
CA ASN A 17 -10.52 -9.76 6.47
C ASN A 17 -10.20 -8.26 6.33
N ILE A 18 -9.94 -7.76 5.12
CA ILE A 18 -9.64 -6.35 4.91
C ILE A 18 -10.95 -5.55 4.96
N CYS A 19 -11.05 -4.64 5.92
CA CYS A 19 -12.22 -3.77 6.14
C CYS A 19 -12.46 -2.73 5.04
N TYR A 20 -11.49 -2.54 4.15
CA TYR A 20 -11.41 -1.35 3.30
C TYR A 20 -11.35 -1.63 1.81
N GLY A 21 -10.74 -2.73 1.35
CA GLY A 21 -10.51 -2.85 -0.09
C GLY A 21 -11.78 -3.10 -0.93
N TYR A 22 -12.92 -3.41 -0.30
CA TYR A 22 -14.20 -3.55 -1.01
C TYR A 22 -14.96 -2.23 -1.18
N ILE A 23 -14.41 -1.11 -0.71
CA ILE A 23 -15.07 0.21 -0.75
C ILE A 23 -15.35 0.66 -2.19
N ASP A 24 -14.48 0.32 -3.14
CA ASP A 24 -14.71 0.62 -4.56
C ASP A 24 -15.99 -0.03 -5.12
N SER A 25 -16.48 -1.11 -4.50
CA SER A 25 -17.72 -1.78 -4.92
C SER A 25 -18.97 -1.21 -4.26
N PHE A 26 -18.83 -0.30 -3.29
CA PHE A 26 -19.98 0.22 -2.54
C PHE A 26 -20.96 1.00 -3.41
N HIS A 27 -20.51 1.69 -4.46
CA HIS A 27 -21.44 2.38 -5.38
C HIS A 27 -22.40 1.43 -6.09
N GLU A 28 -21.95 0.26 -6.54
CA GLU A 28 -22.78 -0.73 -7.22
C GLU A 28 -23.87 -1.26 -6.28
N TRP A 29 -23.51 -1.48 -5.02
CA TRP A 29 -24.44 -1.90 -3.98
C TRP A 29 -25.36 -0.77 -3.51
N GLU A 30 -24.88 0.47 -3.44
CA GLU A 30 -25.70 1.65 -3.12
C GLU A 30 -26.80 1.85 -4.17
N GLU A 31 -26.47 1.68 -5.46
CA GLU A 31 -27.47 1.68 -6.51
C GLU A 31 -28.50 0.58 -6.32
N THR A 32 -28.06 -0.61 -5.90
CA THR A 32 -28.93 -1.75 -5.62
C THR A 32 -29.88 -1.43 -4.47
N VAL A 33 -29.37 -0.90 -3.33
CA VAL A 33 -30.22 -0.40 -2.22
C VAL A 33 -31.23 0.61 -2.74
N ARG A 34 -30.80 1.58 -3.55
CA ARG A 34 -31.65 2.66 -4.05
C ARG A 34 -32.74 2.13 -4.99
N LYS A 35 -32.42 1.17 -5.86
CA LYS A 35 -33.40 0.51 -6.74
C LYS A 35 -34.43 -0.24 -5.90
N SER A 36 -33.97 -1.03 -4.92
CA SER A 36 -34.84 -1.74 -3.97
C SER A 36 -35.71 -0.78 -3.15
N ALA A 37 -35.21 0.40 -2.77
CA ALA A 37 -35.96 1.39 -2.00
C ALA A 37 -37.13 2.02 -2.76
N ASN A 38 -37.12 1.98 -4.10
CA ASN A 38 -38.19 2.49 -4.95
C ASN A 38 -39.22 1.41 -5.31
N ASP A 39 -38.94 0.15 -4.97
CA ASP A 39 -39.85 -0.95 -5.20
C ASP A 39 -41.00 -0.87 -4.18
N LYS A 40 -42.24 -0.84 -4.67
CA LYS A 40 -43.46 -0.85 -3.83
C LYS A 40 -43.85 -2.27 -3.41
N ASP A 41 -42.94 -3.22 -3.61
CA ASP A 41 -43.15 -4.61 -3.28
C ASP A 41 -43.49 -4.79 -1.79
N ASP A 42 -44.75 -5.12 -1.53
CA ASP A 42 -45.28 -5.38 -0.20
C ASP A 42 -45.00 -6.83 0.27
N GLN A 43 -44.20 -7.62 -0.49
CA GLN A 43 -43.83 -9.01 -0.20
C GLN A 43 -43.37 -9.21 1.26
N TYR A 44 -42.68 -8.24 1.85
CA TYR A 44 -42.12 -8.34 3.20
C TYR A 44 -42.93 -7.63 4.29
N LYS A 45 -44.06 -6.99 3.96
CA LYS A 45 -44.87 -6.18 4.89
C LYS A 45 -45.24 -6.92 6.16
N GLY A 46 -45.89 -8.08 6.02
CA GLY A 46 -46.35 -8.86 7.17
C GLY A 46 -45.21 -9.37 8.06
N ARG A 47 -44.03 -9.63 7.49
CA ARG A 47 -42.85 -10.08 8.25
C ARG A 47 -42.22 -8.93 9.03
N CYS A 48 -42.05 -7.79 8.37
CA CYS A 48 -41.47 -6.60 8.96
C CYS A 48 -42.36 -5.91 10.00
N SER A 49 -43.67 -6.19 10.03
CA SER A 49 -44.57 -5.69 11.07
C SER A 49 -44.18 -6.14 12.49
N SER A 50 -43.48 -7.27 12.63
CA SER A 50 -43.06 -7.83 13.93
C SER A 50 -41.77 -7.21 14.51
N VAL A 51 -41.09 -6.35 13.76
CA VAL A 51 -39.79 -5.80 14.14
C VAL A 51 -39.88 -4.85 15.33
N LYS A 52 -40.95 -4.03 15.40
CA LYS A 52 -41.16 -3.06 16.47
C LYS A 52 -41.49 -3.72 17.82
N THR A 53 -42.11 -4.89 17.81
CA THR A 53 -42.55 -5.58 19.02
C THR A 53 -41.42 -6.25 19.79
N HIS A 54 -40.26 -6.47 19.17
CA HIS A 54 -39.13 -7.15 19.81
C HIS A 54 -37.99 -6.24 20.31
N ASN A 55 -37.85 -5.01 19.80
CA ASN A 55 -36.67 -4.16 20.06
C ASN A 55 -37.05 -2.68 20.29
N SER A 56 -37.86 -2.42 21.31
CA SER A 56 -38.60 -1.16 21.54
C SER A 56 -37.78 0.12 21.82
N ASN A 57 -36.47 0.04 21.98
CA ASN A 57 -35.68 1.18 22.47
C ASN A 57 -35.07 2.06 21.36
N ASP A 58 -35.05 1.60 20.10
CA ASP A 58 -34.40 2.31 18.99
C ASP A 58 -35.27 2.37 17.72
N ALA A 59 -36.25 3.28 17.72
CA ALA A 59 -37.27 3.41 16.67
C ALA A 59 -36.72 3.79 15.29
N THR A 60 -35.51 4.35 15.21
CA THR A 60 -34.90 4.80 13.94
C THR A 60 -34.50 3.64 13.05
N LEU A 61 -34.04 2.53 13.62
CA LEU A 61 -33.49 1.42 12.86
C LEU A 61 -34.40 0.18 12.86
N PHE A 62 -35.13 -0.06 13.94
CA PHE A 62 -36.14 -1.10 14.03
C PHE A 62 -37.51 -0.62 13.52
N ASN A 63 -37.57 -0.15 12.29
CA ASN A 63 -38.82 0.23 11.63
C ASN A 63 -39.11 -0.64 10.39
N GLU A 64 -40.37 -0.62 9.98
CA GLU A 64 -40.87 -1.47 8.90
C GLU A 64 -40.19 -1.14 7.55
N ASP A 65 -39.91 0.13 7.27
CA ASP A 65 -39.28 0.58 6.02
C ASP A 65 -37.83 0.08 5.92
N VAL A 66 -37.05 0.24 7.01
CA VAL A 66 -35.67 -0.27 7.08
C VAL A 66 -35.65 -1.79 6.96
N CYS A 67 -36.56 -2.49 7.63
CA CYS A 67 -36.70 -3.93 7.49
C CYS A 67 -36.99 -4.34 6.04
N LYS A 68 -38.01 -3.74 5.40
CA LYS A 68 -38.38 -4.07 4.01
C LYS A 68 -37.22 -3.87 3.05
N LYS A 69 -36.51 -2.74 3.15
CA LYS A 69 -35.33 -2.44 2.34
C LYS A 69 -34.22 -3.46 2.56
N THR A 70 -33.98 -3.83 3.81
CA THR A 70 -33.00 -4.86 4.17
C THR A 70 -33.36 -6.22 3.59
N MET A 71 -34.64 -6.61 3.61
CA MET A 71 -35.11 -7.88 3.03
C MET A 71 -34.93 -7.91 1.51
N LEU A 72 -35.28 -6.81 0.83
CA LEU A 72 -35.05 -6.67 -0.61
C LEU A 72 -33.56 -6.76 -0.93
N PHE A 73 -32.72 -6.12 -0.13
CA PHE A 73 -31.27 -6.18 -0.31
C PHE A 73 -30.72 -7.60 -0.12
N PHE A 74 -31.18 -8.33 0.90
CA PHE A 74 -30.83 -9.75 1.07
C PHE A 74 -31.24 -10.61 -0.13
N ARG A 75 -32.39 -10.33 -0.74
CA ARG A 75 -32.82 -10.99 -1.99
C ARG A 75 -31.85 -10.72 -3.13
N GLU A 76 -31.38 -9.49 -3.28
CA GLU A 76 -30.38 -9.13 -4.30
C GLU A 76 -29.01 -9.74 -4.02
N ILE A 77 -28.54 -9.73 -2.77
CA ILE A 77 -27.30 -10.43 -2.39
C ILE A 77 -27.41 -11.91 -2.77
N ARG A 78 -28.50 -12.57 -2.39
CA ARG A 78 -28.71 -13.99 -2.67
C ARG A 78 -28.82 -14.31 -4.16
N SER A 79 -29.32 -13.38 -4.97
CA SER A 79 -29.38 -13.58 -6.42
C SER A 79 -28.00 -13.56 -7.07
N THR A 80 -26.96 -13.11 -6.36
CA THR A 80 -25.58 -13.23 -6.80
C THR A 80 -25.08 -14.67 -6.65
N ASN A 81 -24.59 -15.27 -7.74
CA ASN A 81 -24.01 -16.61 -7.72
C ASN A 81 -22.53 -16.63 -7.27
N GLU A 82 -21.97 -15.46 -6.94
CA GLU A 82 -20.56 -15.29 -6.63
C GLU A 82 -20.37 -15.07 -5.13
N LYS A 83 -19.69 -16.01 -4.44
CA LYS A 83 -19.38 -15.93 -2.99
C LYS A 83 -18.76 -14.58 -2.60
N LYS A 84 -17.93 -14.03 -3.47
CA LYS A 84 -17.29 -12.72 -3.27
C LYS A 84 -18.27 -11.56 -3.30
N ALA A 85 -19.19 -11.56 -4.27
CA ALA A 85 -20.24 -10.56 -4.35
C ALA A 85 -21.14 -10.64 -3.11
N GLU A 86 -21.48 -11.85 -2.64
CA GLU A 86 -22.21 -12.05 -1.40
C GLU A 86 -21.51 -11.37 -0.22
N ILE A 87 -20.21 -11.66 0.01
CA ILE A 87 -19.44 -11.06 1.12
C ILE A 87 -19.46 -9.53 1.05
N ILE A 88 -19.18 -8.95 -0.11
CA ILE A 88 -19.14 -7.49 -0.31
C ILE A 88 -20.51 -6.88 -0.06
N GLY A 89 -21.57 -7.47 -0.62
CA GLY A 89 -22.94 -7.02 -0.41
C GLY A 89 -23.35 -7.06 1.05
N CYS A 90 -23.01 -8.13 1.77
CA CYS A 90 -23.29 -8.24 3.19
C CYS A 90 -22.57 -7.16 4.02
N LYS A 91 -21.31 -6.86 3.71
CA LYS A 91 -20.54 -5.78 4.37
C LYS A 91 -21.10 -4.40 4.04
N HIS A 92 -21.50 -4.16 2.78
CA HIS A 92 -22.16 -2.92 2.38
C HIS A 92 -23.50 -2.73 3.10
N LEU A 93 -24.34 -3.76 3.18
CA LEU A 93 -25.62 -3.70 3.90
C LEU A 93 -25.41 -3.31 5.36
N PHE A 94 -24.42 -3.91 6.03
CA PHE A 94 -24.09 -3.55 7.39
C PHE A 94 -23.68 -2.07 7.49
N TYR A 95 -22.79 -1.62 6.62
CA TYR A 95 -22.39 -0.20 6.55
C TYR A 95 -23.57 0.73 6.31
N TRP A 96 -24.49 0.38 5.40
CA TRP A 96 -25.70 1.14 5.13
C TRP A 96 -26.59 1.27 6.37
N LEU A 97 -26.79 0.17 7.12
CA LEU A 97 -27.49 0.20 8.41
C LEU A 97 -26.74 1.05 9.43
N TYR A 98 -25.41 0.95 9.48
CA TYR A 98 -24.58 1.76 10.38
C TYR A 98 -24.78 3.26 10.13
N LYS A 99 -24.80 3.71 8.86
CA LYS A 99 -25.07 5.12 8.51
C LYS A 99 -26.40 5.62 9.06
N LYS A 100 -27.42 4.75 9.16
CA LYS A 100 -28.73 5.13 9.75
C LYS A 100 -28.66 5.41 11.24
N THR A 101 -27.64 4.91 11.95
CA THR A 101 -27.38 5.21 13.38
C THR A 101 -26.38 6.35 13.59
N MET A 102 -25.81 6.90 12.52
CA MET A 102 -24.60 7.71 12.60
C MET A 102 -24.80 9.09 13.25
N ASN A 103 -26.04 9.56 13.33
CA ASN A 103 -26.39 10.76 14.08
C ASN A 103 -27.31 10.37 15.25
N PRO A 104 -26.84 10.39 16.52
CA PRO A 104 -25.74 11.22 17.05
C PRO A 104 -24.35 10.57 17.29
N GLY A 105 -24.01 9.40 16.73
CA GLY A 105 -22.64 8.90 16.91
C GLY A 105 -22.25 7.57 16.26
N GLY A 106 -23.19 6.89 15.60
CA GLY A 106 -23.00 5.52 15.16
C GLY A 106 -23.04 4.59 16.36
N ASN A 107 -23.86 3.55 16.31
CA ASN A 107 -23.90 2.56 17.38
C ASN A 107 -23.72 1.19 16.74
N TYR A 108 -22.48 0.71 16.71
CA TYR A 108 -22.12 -0.57 16.13
C TYR A 108 -22.96 -1.71 16.73
N GLU A 109 -23.08 -1.76 18.05
CA GLU A 109 -23.87 -2.79 18.75
C GLU A 109 -25.34 -2.77 18.34
N LEU A 110 -25.91 -1.58 18.19
CA LEU A 110 -27.27 -1.42 17.69
C LEU A 110 -27.39 -1.87 16.22
N THR A 111 -26.44 -1.48 15.38
CA THR A 111 -26.40 -1.90 13.97
C THR A 111 -26.31 -3.42 13.86
N LYS A 112 -25.43 -4.05 14.64
CA LYS A 112 -25.24 -5.50 14.68
C LYS A 112 -26.49 -6.23 15.13
N ARG A 113 -27.09 -5.80 16.24
CA ARG A 113 -28.36 -6.37 16.72
C ARG A 113 -29.44 -6.32 15.65
N ALA A 114 -29.53 -5.21 14.91
CA ALA A 114 -30.54 -5.08 13.88
C ALA A 114 -30.23 -5.89 12.63
N TYR A 115 -28.98 -5.89 12.19
CA TYR A 115 -28.51 -6.73 11.09
C TYR A 115 -28.84 -8.20 11.37
N ASP A 116 -28.52 -8.70 12.57
CA ASP A 116 -28.81 -10.06 13.00
C ASP A 116 -30.32 -10.34 13.07
N ALA A 117 -31.11 -9.40 13.59
CA ALA A 117 -32.56 -9.51 13.65
C ALA A 117 -33.18 -9.60 12.25
N PHE A 118 -32.75 -8.74 11.32
CA PHE A 118 -33.22 -8.75 9.94
C PHE A 118 -32.78 -10.02 9.22
N LYS A 119 -31.52 -10.44 9.38
CA LYS A 119 -31.02 -11.70 8.82
C LYS A 119 -31.84 -12.89 9.31
N LYS A 120 -32.19 -12.93 10.60
CA LYS A 120 -33.06 -13.97 11.15
C LYS A 120 -34.45 -13.96 10.51
N ILE A 121 -35.08 -12.79 10.40
CA ILE A 121 -36.40 -12.66 9.74
C ILE A 121 -36.35 -13.16 8.29
N TYR A 122 -35.28 -12.83 7.57
CA TYR A 122 -35.09 -13.27 6.19
C TYR A 122 -34.93 -14.79 6.11
N LYS A 123 -34.10 -15.38 6.98
CA LYS A 123 -33.88 -16.83 7.09
C LYS A 123 -35.16 -17.61 7.47
N ASP A 124 -36.00 -17.04 8.32
CA ASP A 124 -37.28 -17.67 8.67
C ASP A 124 -38.27 -17.67 7.49
N TYR A 125 -38.03 -16.82 6.49
CA TYR A 125 -38.82 -16.74 5.25
C TYR A 125 -38.22 -17.55 4.10
N THR A 126 -36.89 -17.63 4.00
CA THR A 126 -36.20 -18.23 2.86
C THR A 126 -34.79 -18.74 3.23
N GLU A 127 -33.99 -19.18 2.27
CA GLU A 127 -32.63 -19.68 2.58
C GLU A 127 -31.72 -18.60 3.19
N ASP A 128 -30.72 -19.09 3.91
CA ASP A 128 -29.76 -18.28 4.63
C ASP A 128 -28.86 -17.50 3.66
N VAL A 129 -28.53 -16.26 4.01
CA VAL A 129 -27.70 -15.33 3.23
C VAL A 129 -26.71 -14.68 4.18
N CYS A 130 -25.54 -14.28 3.69
CA CYS A 130 -24.48 -13.75 4.54
C CYS A 130 -24.04 -14.78 5.59
N THR A 131 -24.02 -16.07 5.23
CA THR A 131 -23.75 -17.20 6.15
C THR A 131 -22.28 -17.36 6.49
N ASN A 132 -21.43 -16.74 5.68
CA ASN A 132 -20.01 -16.96 5.74
C ASN A 132 -19.38 -16.29 6.97
N ARG A 133 -18.61 -17.05 7.75
CA ARG A 133 -17.87 -16.55 8.92
C ARG A 133 -16.75 -15.57 8.55
N GLU A 134 -16.41 -15.48 7.27
CA GLU A 134 -15.49 -14.47 6.70
C GLU A 134 -16.07 -13.05 6.69
N ILE A 135 -17.35 -12.87 7.01
CA ILE A 135 -17.93 -11.53 7.20
C ILE A 135 -17.54 -11.05 8.60
N ASP A 136 -16.25 -10.77 8.79
CA ASP A 136 -15.78 -10.01 9.95
C ASP A 136 -16.23 -8.56 9.75
N ILE A 137 -17.25 -8.16 10.51
CA ILE A 137 -17.85 -6.84 10.42
C ILE A 137 -17.09 -5.95 11.39
N CYS A 138 -16.23 -5.10 10.83
CA CYS A 138 -15.19 -4.39 11.55
C CYS A 138 -15.72 -3.42 12.64
N GLU A 139 -15.85 -3.96 13.86
CA GLU A 139 -16.50 -3.36 15.04
C GLU A 139 -16.03 -1.94 15.36
N ASN A 140 -14.72 -1.72 15.32
CA ASN A 140 -14.11 -0.44 15.66
C ASN A 140 -13.70 0.41 14.44
N GLU A 141 -13.95 -0.10 13.24
CA GLU A 141 -13.43 0.48 12.01
C GLU A 141 -14.51 1.16 11.17
N MET A 142 -15.80 1.08 11.54
CA MET A 142 -16.89 1.65 10.73
C MET A 142 -16.75 3.16 10.46
N LYS A 143 -16.22 3.93 11.41
CA LYS A 143 -15.90 5.35 11.19
C LYS A 143 -14.79 5.53 10.14
N LYS A 144 -13.78 4.66 10.16
CA LYS A 144 -12.71 4.64 9.17
C LYS A 144 -13.25 4.19 7.80
N VAL A 145 -14.16 3.21 7.76
CA VAL A 145 -14.85 2.79 6.52
C VAL A 145 -15.65 3.94 5.94
N ASP A 146 -16.38 4.70 6.76
CA ASP A 146 -17.12 5.88 6.31
C ASP A 146 -16.19 6.96 5.73
N HIS A 147 -15.09 7.26 6.42
CA HIS A 147 -14.05 8.16 5.93
C HIS A 147 -13.48 7.71 4.58
N MET A 148 -13.18 6.42 4.44
CA MET A 148 -12.64 5.86 3.20
C MET A 148 -13.67 5.86 2.06
N TYR A 149 -14.94 5.57 2.36
CA TYR A 149 -16.01 5.68 1.38
C TYR A 149 -16.24 7.12 0.92
N ASP A 150 -16.12 8.10 1.82
CA ASP A 150 -16.16 9.52 1.48
C ASP A 150 -15.04 9.89 0.50
N ILE A 151 -13.83 9.34 0.64
CA ILE A 151 -12.73 9.52 -0.33
C ILE A 151 -13.06 8.88 -1.67
N TYR A 152 -13.59 7.66 -1.65
CA TYR A 152 -13.93 6.95 -2.87
C TYR A 152 -15.02 7.70 -3.66
N ASN A 153 -16.11 8.12 -3.01
CA ASN A 153 -17.16 8.94 -3.64
C ASN A 153 -16.57 10.21 -4.27
N CYS A 154 -15.65 10.84 -3.54
CA CYS A 154 -14.86 11.97 -3.99
C CYS A 154 -14.12 11.70 -5.30
N LEU A 155 -13.36 10.60 -5.35
CA LEU A 155 -12.62 10.19 -6.54
C LEU A 155 -13.58 9.87 -7.70
N TYR A 156 -14.67 9.17 -7.41
CA TYR A 156 -15.71 8.82 -8.38
C TYR A 156 -16.33 10.08 -9.00
N GLU A 157 -16.70 11.09 -8.20
CA GLU A 157 -17.20 12.38 -8.71
C GLU A 157 -16.19 13.07 -9.63
N ILE A 158 -14.92 13.09 -9.23
CA ILE A 158 -13.82 13.66 -10.02
C ILE A 158 -13.65 12.92 -11.36
N GLU A 159 -13.83 11.59 -11.36
CA GLU A 159 -13.75 10.77 -12.57
C GLU A 159 -14.88 11.01 -13.55
N HIS A 160 -16.09 11.29 -13.06
CA HIS A 160 -17.30 11.35 -13.88
C HIS A 160 -17.75 12.78 -14.23
N GLU A 161 -17.49 13.77 -13.37
CA GLU A 161 -18.01 15.14 -13.58
C GLU A 161 -17.09 16.06 -14.39
N GLY A 162 -15.80 15.71 -14.50
CA GLY A 162 -14.79 16.44 -15.28
C GLY A 162 -14.49 17.87 -14.78
N GLY A 163 -13.19 18.19 -14.72
CA GLY A 163 -12.69 19.54 -14.43
C GLY A 163 -12.55 19.89 -12.95
N CYS A 164 -12.05 21.11 -12.68
CA CYS A 164 -11.74 21.61 -11.34
C CYS A 164 -12.85 22.52 -10.81
N LYS A 165 -14.02 21.93 -10.58
CA LYS A 165 -15.17 22.62 -10.01
C LYS A 165 -15.00 22.80 -8.49
N ASP A 166 -15.88 23.56 -7.86
CA ASP A 166 -15.81 23.77 -6.41
C ASP A 166 -16.03 22.46 -5.62
N ASN A 167 -16.80 21.52 -6.15
CA ASN A 167 -16.92 20.16 -5.60
C ASN A 167 -15.56 19.45 -5.54
N THR A 168 -14.80 19.50 -6.64
CA THR A 168 -13.43 18.96 -6.71
C THR A 168 -12.52 19.58 -5.65
N LYS A 169 -12.58 20.91 -5.45
CA LYS A 169 -11.77 21.59 -4.42
C LYS A 169 -12.16 21.18 -3.00
N ASN A 170 -13.45 21.06 -2.73
CA ASN A 170 -13.95 20.61 -1.44
C ASN A 170 -13.52 19.16 -1.17
N CYS A 171 -13.64 18.31 -2.19
CA CYS A 171 -13.19 16.94 -2.14
C CYS A 171 -11.69 16.82 -1.83
N ILE A 172 -10.86 17.58 -2.53
CA ILE A 172 -9.42 17.69 -2.27
C ILE A 172 -9.15 18.09 -0.81
N SER A 173 -9.90 19.07 -0.30
CA SER A 173 -9.72 19.57 1.07
C SER A 173 -10.09 18.51 2.11
N LYS A 174 -11.18 17.75 1.89
CA LYS A 174 -11.57 16.62 2.72
C LYS A 174 -10.52 15.52 2.71
N PHE A 175 -10.03 15.15 1.53
CA PHE A 175 -8.98 14.14 1.38
C PHE A 175 -7.71 14.54 2.15
N LYS A 176 -7.29 15.81 2.04
CA LYS A 176 -6.14 16.36 2.77
C LYS A 176 -6.33 16.27 4.28
N LEU A 177 -7.48 16.69 4.79
CA LEU A 177 -7.79 16.64 6.22
C LEU A 177 -7.75 15.21 6.75
N LEU A 178 -8.41 14.30 6.05
CA LEU A 178 -8.45 12.88 6.40
C LEU A 178 -7.04 12.28 6.43
N ARG A 179 -6.25 12.50 5.37
CA ARG A 179 -4.87 12.03 5.34
C ARG A 179 -4.03 12.59 6.49
N GLY A 180 -4.20 13.88 6.81
CA GLY A 180 -3.54 14.50 7.97
C GLY A 180 -3.93 13.85 9.30
N ASN A 181 -5.20 13.47 9.46
CA ASN A 181 -5.68 12.79 10.67
C ASN A 181 -5.04 11.40 10.86
N TYR A 182 -4.77 10.68 9.77
CA TYR A 182 -4.15 9.35 9.81
C TYR A 182 -2.63 9.38 9.63
N GLU A 183 -2.03 10.55 9.42
CA GLU A 183 -0.60 10.67 9.10
C GLU A 183 0.28 10.08 10.20
N HIS A 184 0.07 10.47 11.45
CA HIS A 184 0.85 9.95 12.58
C HIS A 184 0.63 8.45 12.79
N TYR A 185 -0.62 8.00 12.64
CA TYR A 185 -1.00 6.59 12.73
C TYR A 185 -0.23 5.75 11.70
N CYS A 186 -0.26 6.16 10.42
CA CYS A 186 0.36 5.43 9.33
C CYS A 186 1.89 5.53 9.31
N LYS A 187 2.49 6.55 9.93
CA LYS A 187 3.95 6.56 10.16
C LYS A 187 4.39 5.47 11.13
N SER A 188 3.57 5.19 12.14
CA SER A 188 3.88 4.22 13.19
C SER A 188 3.47 2.79 12.79
N ASN A 189 2.38 2.65 12.01
CA ASN A 189 1.77 1.37 11.63
C ASN A 189 1.66 1.26 10.10
N ARG A 190 2.80 1.18 9.41
CA ARG A 190 2.83 1.28 7.94
C ARG A 190 2.14 0.12 7.22
N ASN A 191 2.16 -1.07 7.82
CA ASN A 191 1.57 -2.31 7.26
C ASN A 191 0.13 -2.54 7.75
N ASP A 192 -0.52 -1.50 8.27
CA ASP A 192 -1.92 -1.55 8.63
C ASP A 192 -2.77 -1.40 7.37
N ASP A 193 -3.78 -2.26 7.21
CA ASP A 193 -4.67 -2.31 6.04
C ASP A 193 -5.25 -0.93 5.68
N LEU A 194 -5.60 -0.11 6.68
CA LEU A 194 -6.10 1.24 6.43
C LEU A 194 -5.03 2.12 5.75
N CYS A 195 -3.79 1.99 6.18
CA CYS A 195 -2.69 2.81 5.68
C CYS A 195 -2.29 2.42 4.26
N GLU A 196 -2.32 1.13 3.94
CA GLU A 196 -2.11 0.65 2.56
C GLU A 196 -3.19 1.19 1.62
N GLU A 197 -4.45 1.14 2.04
CA GLU A 197 -5.56 1.68 1.25
C GLU A 197 -5.49 3.21 1.12
N ILE A 198 -5.19 3.94 2.20
CA ILE A 198 -4.98 5.40 2.12
C ILE A 198 -3.88 5.73 1.10
N ILE A 199 -2.78 4.98 1.06
CA ILE A 199 -1.71 5.16 0.07
C ILE A 199 -2.22 4.86 -1.34
N LEU A 200 -2.95 3.78 -1.53
CA LEU A 200 -3.53 3.39 -2.81
C LEU A 200 -4.46 4.48 -3.36
N TYR A 201 -5.41 4.96 -2.55
CA TYR A 201 -6.29 6.06 -2.94
C TYR A 201 -5.53 7.37 -3.14
N THR A 202 -4.49 7.65 -2.36
CA THR A 202 -3.61 8.81 -2.57
C THR A 202 -3.00 8.79 -3.97
N ASN A 203 -2.54 7.63 -4.43
CA ASN A 203 -1.94 7.49 -5.75
C ASN A 203 -2.97 7.65 -6.87
N LYS A 204 -4.15 7.01 -6.75
CA LYS A 204 -5.25 7.18 -7.71
C LYS A 204 -5.68 8.65 -7.81
N PHE A 205 -5.82 9.30 -6.66
CA PHE A 205 -6.22 10.70 -6.57
C PHE A 205 -5.17 11.63 -7.19
N LYS A 206 -3.88 11.35 -6.98
CA LYS A 206 -2.75 12.08 -7.59
C LYS A 206 -2.83 12.04 -9.10
N GLU A 207 -2.88 10.85 -9.67
CA GLU A 207 -2.98 10.64 -11.12
C GLU A 207 -4.16 11.41 -11.70
N LYS A 208 -5.31 11.35 -11.02
CA LYS A 208 -6.52 12.02 -11.51
C LYS A 208 -6.43 13.54 -11.44
N VAL A 209 -5.95 14.10 -10.33
CA VAL A 209 -5.87 15.56 -10.15
C VAL A 209 -4.81 16.19 -11.05
N GLU A 210 -3.69 15.50 -11.32
CA GLU A 210 -2.69 15.95 -12.31
C GLU A 210 -3.33 16.20 -13.67
N ASN A 211 -4.17 15.27 -14.10
CA ASN A 211 -4.85 15.32 -15.39
C ASN A 211 -5.91 16.43 -15.49
N LEU A 212 -6.37 16.97 -14.36
CA LEU A 212 -7.41 18.00 -14.33
C LEU A 212 -6.86 19.42 -14.38
N ASN A 213 -5.55 19.61 -14.26
CA ASN A 213 -4.89 20.92 -14.27
C ASN A 213 -5.47 21.90 -13.22
N CYS A 214 -5.81 21.39 -12.02
CA CYS A 214 -6.42 22.14 -10.92
C CYS A 214 -5.49 23.15 -10.23
N GLY A 215 -4.69 23.90 -10.98
CA GLY A 215 -3.75 24.88 -10.43
C GLY A 215 -2.63 24.25 -9.57
N ASN A 216 -1.41 24.75 -9.76
CA ASN A 216 -0.23 24.18 -9.07
C ASN A 216 -0.31 24.21 -7.54
N SER A 217 -1.03 25.17 -6.94
CA SER A 217 -1.11 25.32 -5.48
C SER A 217 -1.89 24.18 -4.80
N ILE A 218 -2.94 23.67 -5.44
CA ILE A 218 -3.77 22.59 -4.91
C ILE A 218 -3.02 21.26 -5.00
N TYR A 219 -2.37 21.02 -6.13
CA TYR A 219 -1.54 19.85 -6.34
C TYR A 219 -0.34 19.80 -5.37
N GLN A 220 0.39 20.92 -5.21
CA GLN A 220 1.50 21.01 -4.25
C GLN A 220 1.05 20.83 -2.79
N MET A 221 -0.16 21.26 -2.42
CA MET A 221 -0.68 21.12 -1.06
C MET A 221 -1.00 19.68 -0.65
N ILE A 222 -1.34 18.81 -1.59
CA ILE A 222 -1.69 17.40 -1.29
C ILE A 222 -0.41 16.55 -1.27
N PHE A 223 0.55 16.83 -2.16
CA PHE A 223 1.64 15.90 -2.45
C PHE A 223 3.02 16.30 -1.92
N SER A 224 3.15 17.47 -1.27
CA SER A 224 4.40 17.91 -0.65
C SER A 224 5.04 16.88 0.30
N TYR A 225 4.22 16.06 0.98
CA TYR A 225 4.70 15.04 1.92
C TYR A 225 5.10 13.71 1.26
N LEU A 226 4.53 13.32 0.11
CA LEU A 226 4.99 12.11 -0.60
C LEU A 226 6.37 12.28 -1.22
N MET A 227 6.76 13.53 -1.45
CA MET A 227 8.06 13.91 -2.00
C MET A 227 9.17 13.93 -0.96
N ASP A 228 8.88 13.64 0.32
CA ASP A 228 9.90 13.21 1.29
C ASP A 228 10.26 11.74 1.02
N ASP A 229 10.68 11.54 -0.21
CA ASP A 229 11.06 10.28 -0.79
C ASP A 229 12.33 9.84 -0.05
N LYS A 230 12.33 8.64 0.51
CA LYS A 230 13.56 8.00 1.01
C LYS A 230 14.66 8.05 -0.06
N ARG A 231 14.29 8.08 -1.35
CA ARG A 231 15.19 8.34 -2.47
C ARG A 231 15.92 9.68 -2.37
N ARG A 232 15.27 10.76 -1.94
CA ARG A 232 15.89 12.08 -1.75
C ARG A 232 16.91 12.04 -0.62
N HIS A 233 16.61 11.33 0.47
CA HIS A 233 17.57 11.08 1.56
C HIS A 233 18.75 10.21 1.10
N ILE A 234 18.51 9.18 0.30
CA ILE A 234 19.57 8.33 -0.27
C ILE A 234 20.45 9.15 -1.22
N VAL A 235 19.87 9.93 -2.12
CA VAL A 235 20.62 10.79 -3.05
C VAL A 235 21.42 11.85 -2.30
N TYR A 236 20.82 12.47 -1.27
CA TYR A 236 21.52 13.43 -0.42
C TYR A 236 22.68 12.80 0.34
N ALA A 237 22.50 11.59 0.89
CA ALA A 237 23.56 10.84 1.57
C ALA A 237 24.72 10.50 0.62
N ILE A 238 24.41 10.07 -0.60
CA ILE A 238 25.43 9.80 -1.64
C ILE A 238 26.18 11.08 -1.99
N PHE A 239 25.47 12.19 -2.24
CA PHE A 239 26.10 13.48 -2.57
C PHE A 239 26.97 14.01 -1.43
N ALA A 240 26.49 13.92 -0.18
CA ALA A 240 27.25 14.31 0.99
C ALA A 240 28.52 13.45 1.15
N GLY A 241 28.41 12.13 0.96
CA GLY A 241 29.57 11.22 0.98
C GLY A 241 30.61 11.54 -0.09
N LEU A 242 30.17 11.87 -1.31
CA LEU A 242 31.07 12.28 -2.41
C LEU A 242 31.75 13.62 -2.12
N LEU A 243 31.01 14.60 -1.58
CA LEU A 243 31.57 15.90 -1.17
C LEU A 243 32.62 15.75 -0.08
N ILE A 244 32.34 14.97 0.96
CA ILE A 244 33.30 14.69 2.04
C ILE A 244 34.55 14.01 1.47
N SER A 245 34.39 13.03 0.59
CA SER A 245 35.51 12.32 -0.05
C SER A 245 36.37 13.27 -0.89
N LEU A 246 35.75 14.16 -1.68
CA LEU A 246 36.46 15.17 -2.48
C LEU A 246 37.24 16.16 -1.61
N LEU A 247 36.63 16.61 -0.50
CA LEU A 247 37.28 17.49 0.46
C LEU A 247 38.48 16.78 1.10
N LEU A 248 38.33 15.54 1.54
CA LEU A 248 39.43 14.74 2.08
C LEU A 248 40.58 14.62 1.07
N ILE A 249 40.29 14.29 -0.20
CA ILE A 249 41.30 14.23 -1.26
C ILE A 249 42.02 15.58 -1.42
N HIS A 250 41.28 16.69 -1.46
CA HIS A 250 41.89 18.01 -1.55
C HIS A 250 42.77 18.34 -0.33
N PHE A 251 42.30 18.03 0.87
CA PHE A 251 43.09 18.20 2.10
C PHE A 251 44.35 17.34 2.08
N PHE A 252 44.28 16.08 1.65
CA PHE A 252 45.45 15.20 1.59
C PHE A 252 46.45 15.62 0.50
N MET A 253 45.97 16.04 -0.67
CA MET A 253 46.83 16.33 -1.82
C MET A 253 47.47 17.74 -1.75
N PHE A 254 46.73 18.73 -1.25
CA PHE A 254 47.13 20.15 -1.29
C PHE A 254 47.56 20.71 0.06
N ASN A 255 47.30 20.03 1.18
CA ASN A 255 47.80 20.46 2.48
C ASN A 255 49.21 19.88 2.73
N PRO A 256 50.23 20.70 3.04
CA PRO A 256 51.58 20.21 3.39
C PRO A 256 51.58 19.21 4.55
N LEU A 257 50.62 19.30 5.48
CA LEU A 257 50.42 18.31 6.54
C LEU A 257 49.97 16.94 6.01
N GLY A 258 49.15 16.91 4.95
CA GLY A 258 48.68 15.67 4.32
C GLY A 258 49.81 14.91 3.63
N LYS A 259 50.71 15.62 2.94
CA LYS A 259 51.94 15.05 2.38
C LYS A 259 52.88 14.51 3.47
N HIS A 260 52.92 15.15 4.63
CA HIS A 260 53.71 14.69 5.77
C HIS A 260 53.16 13.38 6.35
N LEU A 261 51.84 13.28 6.51
CA LEU A 261 51.18 12.04 6.96
C LEU A 261 51.31 10.91 5.95
N LEU A 262 51.16 11.18 4.65
CA LEU A 262 51.40 10.18 3.59
C LEU A 262 52.85 9.70 3.57
N ARG A 263 53.80 10.58 3.88
CA ARG A 263 55.22 10.23 4.00
C ARG A 263 55.50 9.41 5.26
N GLU A 264 54.87 9.72 6.38
CA GLU A 264 54.95 8.94 7.63
C GLU A 264 54.35 7.53 7.44
N LEU A 265 53.14 7.43 6.88
CA LEU A 265 52.50 6.15 6.55
C LEU A 265 53.33 5.33 5.56
N LYS A 266 53.90 5.96 4.54
CA LYS A 266 54.78 5.27 3.60
C LYS A 266 56.10 4.83 4.25
N LYS A 267 56.57 5.57 5.26
CA LYS A 267 57.74 5.19 6.05
C LYS A 267 57.43 3.97 6.91
N GLU A 268 56.31 3.95 7.62
CA GLU A 268 55.87 2.78 8.40
C GLU A 268 55.61 1.56 7.50
N ILE A 269 54.95 1.74 6.35
CA ILE A 269 54.71 0.64 5.41
C ILE A 269 56.03 0.09 4.87
N ASN A 270 56.98 0.95 4.50
CA ASN A 270 58.29 0.49 4.07
C ASN A 270 59.09 -0.18 5.19
N GLU A 271 59.03 0.33 6.43
CA GLU A 271 59.63 -0.32 7.60
C GLU A 271 59.02 -1.70 7.85
N PHE A 272 57.71 -1.85 7.64
CA PHE A 272 57.02 -3.14 7.73
C PHE A 272 57.45 -4.12 6.62
N TYR A 273 57.65 -3.66 5.38
CA TYR A 273 58.14 -4.51 4.29
C TYR A 273 59.65 -4.81 4.40
N ASP A 274 60.46 -3.89 4.93
CA ASP A 274 61.89 -4.15 5.22
C ASP A 274 62.04 -5.16 6.37
N GLU A 275 61.11 -5.20 7.34
CA GLU A 275 61.07 -6.26 8.37
C GLU A 275 60.70 -7.63 7.77
N ASP A 276 59.74 -7.71 6.83
CA ASP A 276 59.41 -8.97 6.14
C ASP A 276 60.57 -9.48 5.24
N ASP A 277 61.32 -8.59 4.58
CA ASP A 277 62.56 -8.96 3.86
C ASP A 277 63.68 -9.41 4.83
N GLU A 278 63.69 -8.94 6.08
CA GLU A 278 64.58 -9.44 7.14
C GLU A 278 64.15 -10.83 7.66
N TRP A 279 62.84 -11.15 7.68
CA TRP A 279 62.33 -12.48 8.00
C TRP A 279 62.72 -13.54 6.95
N ASP A 280 62.77 -13.17 5.66
CA ASP A 280 63.26 -14.05 4.58
C ASP A 280 64.78 -14.35 4.70
N ILE A 281 65.55 -13.49 5.39
CA ILE A 281 66.99 -13.70 5.64
C ILE A 281 67.21 -14.63 6.84
N TYR A 282 66.34 -14.60 7.85
CA TYR A 282 66.48 -15.48 9.02
C TYR A 282 65.96 -16.92 8.77
N GLU A 283 65.02 -17.13 7.84
CA GLU A 283 64.52 -18.47 7.49
C GLU A 283 65.52 -19.27 6.61
N LEU A 284 66.51 -18.61 6.01
CA LEU A 284 67.52 -19.24 5.13
C LEU A 284 68.80 -19.74 5.86
N SER A 285 68.92 -19.52 7.18
CA SER A 285 70.13 -19.89 7.93
C SER A 285 70.14 -21.31 8.49
N ASP A 286 69.04 -22.07 8.35
CA ASP A 286 68.89 -23.40 8.94
C ASP A 286 68.55 -24.47 7.89
N MET A 287 69.27 -24.51 6.75
CA MET A 287 69.38 -25.74 5.96
C MET A 287 70.76 -25.92 5.33
N ASN A 288 71.55 -26.71 6.05
CA ASN A 288 72.89 -27.15 5.75
C ASN A 288 72.89 -28.25 4.66
N ARG A 289 73.79 -28.09 3.67
CA ARG A 289 74.47 -29.14 2.87
C ARG A 289 73.64 -30.10 2.00
N SER A 290 73.81 -29.98 0.69
CA SER A 290 74.71 -30.86 -0.10
C SER A 290 74.75 -30.44 -1.58
N ALA A 291 75.94 -30.55 -2.20
CA ALA A 291 76.24 -30.85 -3.61
C ALA A 291 75.33 -30.21 -4.72
N SER A 292 75.79 -29.61 -5.81
CA SER A 292 77.02 -29.71 -6.59
C SER A 292 76.78 -28.89 -7.87
N THR A 293 77.85 -28.34 -8.44
CA THR A 293 78.04 -28.02 -9.88
C THR A 293 77.23 -26.88 -10.53
N ASP A 294 78.01 -25.86 -10.95
CA ASP A 294 78.03 -25.26 -12.29
C ASP A 294 76.71 -25.16 -13.07
N SER A 295 76.31 -23.94 -13.40
CA SER A 295 76.64 -23.41 -14.73
C SER A 295 76.07 -22.01 -14.96
N VAL A 296 76.97 -21.16 -15.44
CA VAL A 296 76.72 -19.91 -16.14
C VAL A 296 75.93 -20.21 -17.42
N TYR A 297 74.73 -19.64 -17.60
CA TYR A 297 74.20 -19.42 -18.95
C TYR A 297 73.45 -18.09 -19.09
N ASN A 298 74.10 -17.22 -19.88
CA ASN A 298 73.51 -16.12 -20.62
C ASN A 298 72.41 -16.64 -21.55
N ILE A 299 71.23 -16.02 -21.53
CA ILE A 299 70.21 -16.24 -22.57
C ILE A 299 70.43 -15.19 -23.65
N LEU A 300 71.07 -15.65 -24.73
CA LEU A 300 71.27 -14.93 -25.98
C LEU A 300 69.98 -14.98 -26.81
N TYR A 301 69.60 -13.85 -27.41
CA TYR A 301 68.55 -13.73 -28.41
C TYR A 301 68.85 -14.64 -29.62
N ASP A 302 67.87 -15.42 -30.06
CA ASP A 302 67.87 -16.02 -31.40
C ASP A 302 66.64 -15.57 -32.18
N SER A 303 66.93 -15.08 -33.37
CA SER A 303 66.01 -14.64 -34.41
C SER A 303 66.50 -15.31 -35.67
N THR A 304 65.68 -16.12 -36.34
CA THR A 304 65.60 -16.14 -37.81
C THR A 304 64.53 -17.11 -38.32
N ASN A 305 63.66 -16.53 -39.16
CA ASN A 305 63.28 -17.00 -40.49
C ASN A 305 63.14 -18.50 -40.76
N TYR A 306 61.93 -18.89 -41.16
CA TYR A 306 61.73 -19.91 -42.19
C TYR A 306 60.87 -19.37 -43.33
N THR A 307 61.47 -19.33 -44.51
CA THR A 307 60.82 -19.24 -45.82
C THR A 307 60.72 -20.64 -46.44
N ASN A 308 59.66 -20.83 -47.25
CA ASN A 308 59.56 -21.72 -48.43
C ASN A 308 59.35 -23.24 -48.13
N GLU A 309 58.58 -24.05 -48.89
CA GLU A 309 57.97 -23.96 -50.22
C GLU A 309 57.07 -25.20 -50.53
N TYR A 310 56.07 -24.99 -51.41
CA TYR A 310 55.46 -25.85 -52.47
C TYR A 310 54.70 -27.19 -52.30
N GLY A 311 53.60 -27.26 -53.09
CA GLY A 311 53.06 -28.42 -53.85
C GLY A 311 51.66 -28.85 -53.42
N ILE A 312 50.58 -28.86 -54.22
CA ILE A 312 50.29 -28.92 -55.67
C ILE A 312 48.98 -28.15 -55.93
#